data_AF-A0A8B7E802-F1
#
_entry.id   AF-A0A8B7E802-F1
#
_cell.length_a   1.000
_cell.length_b   1.000
_cell.length_c   1.000
_cell.angle_alpha   90.00
_cell.angle_beta   90.00
_cell.angle_gamma   90.00
#
_symmetry.space_group_name_H-M   'P 1'
#
loop_
_entity.id
_entity.type
_entity.pdbx_description
1 polymer ?
#
loop_
_entity_poly.entity_id
_entity_poly.type
_entity_poly.pdbx_seq_one_letter_code
_entity_poly.pdbx_strand_id
1 'polypeptide(L)'
;SIDLENRSRRNNLRIDGLKESPGESWDDCEKEVKKFFNNQLKISKEVVIERAHRIGQKKDNKPRTIVLKLLNFHDKNKILNSLTHLKGTGIYINEDFAQETIIDRRKLWEEVKKLRSEDKYAIL
;
A
#
# COMPACT_ATOMS: atom_id res chain seq x y z
N SER A 1 -8.53 -12.20 -17.49
CA SER A 1 -9.15 -10.86 -17.63
C SER A 1 -8.63 -9.97 -16.54
N ILE A 2 -8.25 -8.73 -16.86
CA ILE A 2 -7.73 -7.71 -15.93
C ILE A 2 -8.70 -7.46 -14.77
N ASP A 3 -10.01 -7.48 -15.06
CA ASP A 3 -11.05 -7.30 -14.05
C ASP A 3 -10.94 -8.39 -12.97
N LEU A 4 -10.87 -9.67 -13.35
CA LEU A 4 -10.73 -10.78 -12.39
C LEU A 4 -9.48 -10.65 -11.51
N GLU A 5 -8.37 -10.21 -12.08
CA GLU A 5 -7.14 -9.96 -11.31
C GLU A 5 -7.33 -8.82 -10.31
N ASN A 6 -7.94 -7.71 -10.72
CA ASN A 6 -8.23 -6.60 -9.80
C ASN A 6 -9.24 -7.01 -8.72
N ARG A 7 -10.22 -7.87 -9.02
CA ARG A 7 -11.14 -8.41 -8.01
C ARG A 7 -10.38 -9.24 -6.97
N SER A 8 -9.43 -10.07 -7.39
CA SER A 8 -8.65 -10.89 -6.45
C SER A 8 -7.69 -10.07 -5.58
N ARG A 9 -7.21 -8.93 -6.10
CA ARG A 9 -6.34 -7.97 -5.38
C ARG A 9 -7.08 -6.88 -4.61
N ARG A 10 -8.41 -6.84 -4.67
CA ARG A 10 -9.22 -5.73 -4.11
C ARG A 10 -8.97 -5.45 -2.63
N ASN A 11 -8.68 -6.47 -1.83
CA ASN A 11 -8.39 -6.32 -0.40
C ASN A 11 -6.89 -6.30 -0.09
N ASN A 12 -6.05 -6.22 -1.12
CA ASN A 12 -4.61 -6.13 -0.96
C ASN A 12 -4.15 -4.67 -0.84
N LEU A 13 -3.12 -4.48 -0.03
CA LEU A 13 -2.37 -3.24 0.09
C LEU A 13 -0.87 -3.50 -0.07
N ARG A 14 -0.16 -2.46 -0.50
CA ARG A 14 1.29 -2.44 -0.64
C ARG A 14 1.84 -1.40 0.32
N ILE A 15 2.84 -1.75 1.11
CA ILE A 15 3.53 -0.83 2.02
C ILE A 15 4.99 -0.71 1.62
N ASP A 16 5.44 0.51 1.37
CA ASP A 16 6.82 0.86 1.05
C ASP A 16 7.45 1.65 2.20
N GLY A 17 8.74 1.42 2.48
CA GLY A 17 9.50 2.19 3.46
C GLY A 17 9.53 1.61 4.89
N LEU A 18 8.78 0.54 5.17
CA LEU A 18 8.92 -0.19 6.44
C LEU A 18 10.27 -0.91 6.51
N LYS A 19 11.05 -0.65 7.56
CA LYS A 19 12.37 -1.27 7.77
C LYS A 19 12.26 -2.80 7.78
N GLU A 20 13.27 -3.45 7.21
CA GLU A 20 13.35 -4.92 7.11
C GLU A 20 14.35 -5.44 8.14
N SER A 21 13.99 -6.52 8.83
CA SER A 21 14.88 -7.25 9.73
C SER A 21 15.56 -8.42 9.01
N PRO A 22 16.84 -8.73 9.30
CA PRO A 22 17.48 -9.93 8.79
C PRO A 22 16.72 -11.19 9.23
N GLY A 23 16.40 -12.08 8.28
CA GLY A 23 15.71 -13.34 8.58
C GLY A 23 14.22 -13.19 8.93
N GLU A 24 13.59 -12.06 8.59
CA GLU A 24 12.16 -11.80 8.85
C GLU A 24 11.27 -12.92 8.26
N SER A 25 10.50 -13.57 9.13
CA SER A 25 9.47 -14.53 8.74
C SER A 25 8.15 -13.84 8.35
N TRP A 26 7.18 -14.59 7.84
CA TRP A 26 5.86 -14.03 7.50
C TRP A 26 5.12 -13.54 8.75
N ASP A 27 5.27 -14.23 9.87
CA ASP A 27 4.67 -13.85 11.15
C ASP A 27 5.30 -12.56 11.71
N ASP A 28 6.62 -12.39 11.57
CA ASP A 28 7.30 -11.14 11.93
C ASP A 28 6.82 -9.97 11.07
N CYS A 29 6.65 -10.22 9.78
CA CYS A 29 6.12 -9.24 8.81
C CYS A 29 4.71 -8.79 9.23
N GLU A 30 3.82 -9.73 9.58
CA GLU A 30 2.47 -9.43 10.04
C GLU A 30 2.47 -8.62 11.35
N LYS A 31 3.30 -9.02 12.33
CA LYS A 31 3.45 -8.31 13.61
C LYS A 31 3.91 -6.88 13.41
N GLU A 32 4.89 -6.66 12.54
CA GLU A 32 5.41 -5.31 12.25
C GLU A 32 4.36 -4.44 11.56
N VAL A 33 3.58 -5.00 10.62
CA VAL A 33 2.46 -4.28 9.98
C VAL A 33 1.39 -3.91 11.02
N LYS A 34 1.00 -4.82 11.92
CA LYS A 34 0.02 -4.54 12.98
C LYS A 34 0.51 -3.44 13.92
N LYS A 35 1.79 -3.49 14.32
CA LYS A 35 2.43 -2.46 15.14
C LYS A 35 2.44 -1.11 14.43
N PHE A 36 2.76 -1.09 13.14
CA PHE A 36 2.73 0.11 12.32
C PHE A 36 1.32 0.72 12.23
N PHE A 37 0.29 -0.09 11.99
CA PHE A 37 -1.10 0.38 11.96
C PHE A 37 -1.55 0.98 13.29
N ASN A 38 -1.17 0.38 14.41
CA ASN A 38 -1.48 0.92 15.72
C ASN A 38 -0.75 2.25 15.98
N ASN A 39 0.57 2.29 15.76
CA ASN A 39 1.40 3.43 16.15
C ASN A 39 1.24 4.65 15.23
N GLN A 40 1.27 4.44 13.91
CA GLN A 40 1.30 5.52 12.93
C GLN A 40 -0.10 5.90 12.45
N LEU A 41 -0.97 4.89 12.24
CA LEU A 41 -2.33 5.13 11.75
C LEU A 41 -3.35 5.31 12.87
N LYS A 42 -2.97 5.06 14.14
CA LYS A 42 -3.85 5.10 15.33
C LYS A 42 -5.03 4.12 15.20
N ILE A 43 -4.83 3.00 14.52
CA ILE A 43 -5.83 1.94 14.37
C ILE A 43 -5.57 0.90 15.47
N SER A 44 -6.19 1.11 16.62
CA SER A 44 -5.82 0.46 17.89
C SER A 44 -6.26 -1.01 18.04
N LYS A 45 -7.20 -1.51 17.22
CA LYS A 45 -7.60 -2.94 17.13
C LYS A 45 -8.52 -3.20 15.93
N GLU A 46 -8.64 -4.49 15.55
CA GLU A 46 -9.57 -5.12 14.57
C GLU A 46 -9.09 -5.37 13.13
N VAL A 47 -7.88 -4.96 12.73
CA VAL A 47 -7.42 -5.31 11.36
C VAL A 47 -6.97 -6.77 11.32
N VAL A 48 -7.77 -7.62 10.66
CA VAL A 48 -7.41 -9.01 10.38
C VAL A 48 -6.63 -9.07 9.06
N ILE A 49 -5.38 -9.47 9.16
CA ILE A 49 -4.47 -9.68 8.03
C ILE A 49 -4.47 -11.17 7.73
N GLU A 50 -4.82 -11.55 6.49
CA GLU A 50 -4.76 -12.96 6.06
C GLU A 50 -3.33 -13.39 5.72
N ARG A 51 -2.55 -12.44 5.17
CA ARG A 51 -1.14 -12.65 4.81
C ARG A 51 -0.43 -11.31 4.72
N ALA A 52 0.83 -11.28 5.13
CA ALA A 52 1.76 -10.18 4.89
C ALA A 52 3.15 -10.77 4.59
N HIS A 53 3.78 -10.31 3.52
CA HIS A 53 5.12 -10.76 3.16
C HIS A 53 5.85 -9.72 2.31
N ARG A 54 7.19 -9.77 2.35
CA ARG A 54 8.06 -8.96 1.49
C ARG A 54 8.07 -9.50 0.06
N ILE A 55 8.15 -8.59 -0.91
CA ILE A 55 8.30 -8.93 -2.32
C ILE A 55 9.50 -8.20 -2.95
N GLY A 56 9.99 -8.76 -4.04
CA GLY A 56 11.12 -8.21 -4.79
C GLY A 56 12.48 -8.61 -4.21
N GLN A 57 13.54 -8.15 -4.89
CA GLN A 57 14.92 -8.43 -4.52
C GLN A 57 15.36 -7.54 -3.36
N LYS A 58 16.14 -8.11 -2.43
CA LYS A 58 16.75 -7.36 -1.33
C LYS A 58 17.79 -6.40 -1.90
N LYS A 59 17.73 -5.14 -1.46
CA LYS A 59 18.68 -4.08 -1.84
C LYS A 59 19.13 -3.38 -0.56
N ASP A 60 20.41 -3.07 -0.46
CA ASP A 60 20.97 -2.47 0.78
C ASP A 60 20.41 -1.07 1.07
N ASN A 61 20.06 -0.33 0.02
CA ASN A 61 19.63 1.07 0.15
C ASN A 61 18.11 1.25 0.31
N LYS A 62 17.30 0.18 0.18
CA LYS A 62 15.85 0.33 0.24
C LYS A 62 15.16 -0.93 0.78
N PRO A 63 14.33 -0.83 1.84
CA PRO A 63 13.52 -1.94 2.29
C PRO A 63 12.58 -2.46 1.20
N ARG A 64 12.36 -3.78 1.18
CA ARG A 64 11.42 -4.41 0.25
C ARG A 64 9.98 -4.01 0.56
N THR A 65 9.16 -3.87 -0.48
CA THR A 65 7.72 -3.63 -0.36
C THR A 65 7.07 -4.81 0.36
N ILE A 66 6.17 -4.53 1.31
CA ILE A 66 5.27 -5.54 1.88
C ILE A 66 4.00 -5.57 1.03
N VAL A 67 3.58 -6.75 0.61
CA VAL A 67 2.23 -6.99 0.12
C VAL A 67 1.44 -7.69 1.21
N LEU A 68 0.29 -7.13 1.55
CA LEU A 68 -0.62 -7.73 2.52
C LEU A 68 -2.01 -7.89 1.93
N LYS A 69 -2.76 -8.87 2.44
CA LYS A 69 -4.18 -9.06 2.16
C LYS A 69 -4.98 -8.93 3.44
N LEU A 70 -5.97 -8.07 3.41
CA LEU A 70 -6.91 -7.87 4.50
C LEU A 70 -8.11 -8.80 4.32
N LEU A 71 -8.70 -9.21 5.43
CA LEU A 71 -9.94 -9.99 5.40
C LEU A 71 -11.09 -9.14 4.85
N ASN A 72 -11.22 -7.89 5.32
CA ASN A 72 -12.36 -7.02 5.03
C ASN A 72 -11.97 -5.78 4.20
N PHE A 73 -12.85 -5.44 3.25
CA PHE A 73 -12.72 -4.20 2.48
C PHE A 73 -12.91 -2.93 3.34
N HIS A 74 -13.71 -3.02 4.41
CA HIS A 74 -13.91 -1.90 5.33
C HIS A 74 -12.60 -1.47 6.02
N ASP A 75 -11.80 -2.45 6.47
CA ASP A 75 -10.49 -2.19 7.07
C ASP A 75 -9.53 -1.55 6.07
N LYS A 76 -9.57 -2.00 4.82
CA LYS A 76 -8.80 -1.38 3.73
C LYS A 76 -9.14 0.11 3.62
N ASN A 77 -10.42 0.46 3.54
CA ASN A 77 -10.84 1.86 3.42
C ASN A 77 -10.46 2.69 4.65
N LYS A 78 -10.59 2.13 5.85
CA LYS A 78 -10.17 2.79 7.10
C LYS A 78 -8.68 3.11 7.07
N ILE A 79 -7.84 2.18 6.60
CA ILE A 79 -6.41 2.39 6.41
C ILE A 79 -6.15 3.49 5.37
N LEU A 80 -6.79 3.41 4.19
CA LEU A 80 -6.62 4.41 3.12
C LEU A 80 -7.04 5.83 3.55
N ASN A 81 -8.07 5.96 4.39
CA ASN A 81 -8.50 7.26 4.92
C ASN A 81 -7.52 7.83 5.96
N SER A 82 -6.71 6.99 6.61
CA SER A 82 -5.73 7.38 7.63
C SER A 82 -4.35 7.76 7.07
N LEU A 83 -4.16 7.69 5.75
CA LEU A 83 -2.85 7.93 5.11
C LEU A 83 -2.32 9.35 5.28
N THR A 84 -3.19 10.30 5.63
CA THR A 84 -2.78 11.68 5.98
C THR A 84 -1.77 11.70 7.14
N HIS A 85 -1.81 10.72 8.03
CA HIS A 85 -0.86 10.58 9.15
C HIS A 85 0.56 10.17 8.70
N LEU A 86 0.72 9.66 7.47
CA LEU A 86 2.02 9.20 6.97
C LEU A 86 2.84 10.30 6.30
N LYS A 87 2.29 11.51 6.14
CA LYS A 87 3.01 12.62 5.52
C LYS A 87 4.31 12.92 6.29
N GLY A 88 5.43 12.92 5.57
CA GLY A 88 6.77 13.18 6.14
C GLY A 88 7.45 11.95 6.78
N THR A 89 6.78 10.81 6.91
CA THR A 89 7.39 9.61 7.51
C THR A 89 8.32 8.83 6.57
N GLY A 90 8.22 9.07 5.26
CA GLY A 90 8.90 8.27 4.23
C GLY A 90 8.28 6.88 4.01
N ILE A 91 7.17 6.57 4.68
CA ILE A 91 6.39 5.33 4.50
C ILE A 91 5.18 5.64 3.63
N TYR A 92 4.89 4.75 2.70
CA TYR A 92 3.77 4.89 1.77
C TYR A 92 2.92 3.63 1.76
N ILE A 93 1.60 3.80 1.68
CA ILE A 93 0.65 2.71 1.47
C ILE A 93 -0.11 2.98 0.19
N ASN A 94 -0.17 1.98 -0.68
CA ASN A 94 -0.88 2.02 -1.95
C ASN A 94 -1.77 0.79 -2.11
N GLU A 95 -2.78 0.89 -2.96
CA GLU A 95 -3.55 -0.26 -3.40
C GLU A 95 -2.71 -1.17 -4.30
N ASP A 96 -2.99 -2.47 -4.29
CA ASP A 96 -2.37 -3.46 -5.19
C ASP A 96 -3.27 -3.67 -6.42
N PHE A 97 -2.85 -3.15 -7.57
CA PHE A 97 -3.59 -3.28 -8.83
C PHE A 97 -2.89 -4.25 -9.78
N ALA A 98 -3.64 -4.78 -10.75
CA ALA A 98 -3.07 -5.49 -11.89
C ALA A 98 -2.10 -4.58 -12.67
N GLN A 99 -1.08 -5.19 -13.30
CA GLN A 99 -0.01 -4.45 -13.97
C GLN A 99 -0.53 -3.47 -15.03
N GLU A 100 -1.50 -3.90 -15.84
CA GLU A 100 -2.11 -3.04 -16.87
C GLU A 100 -2.85 -1.84 -16.26
N THR A 101 -3.56 -2.05 -15.15
CA THR A 101 -4.21 -0.97 -14.41
C THR A 101 -3.21 0.02 -13.84
N ILE A 102 -2.04 -0.45 -13.38
CA ILE A 102 -0.94 0.44 -12.95
C ILE A 102 -0.44 1.29 -14.13
N ILE A 103 -0.27 0.68 -15.31
CA ILE A 103 0.18 1.39 -16.52
C ILE A 103 -0.83 2.47 -16.92
N ASP A 104 -2.12 2.17 -16.93
CA ASP A 104 -3.15 3.15 -17.32
C ASP A 104 -3.28 4.26 -16.28
N ARG A 105 -3.26 3.94 -14.98
CA ARG A 105 -3.23 4.96 -13.92
C ARG A 105 -2.00 5.87 -14.03
N ARG A 106 -0.85 5.34 -14.44
CA ARG A 106 0.36 6.16 -14.66
C ARG A 106 0.15 7.16 -15.78
N LYS A 107 -0.40 6.74 -16.93
CA LYS A 107 -0.70 7.64 -18.07
C LYS A 107 -1.66 8.75 -17.65
N LEU A 108 -2.76 8.37 -16.99
CA LEU A 108 -3.74 9.34 -16.50
C LEU A 108 -3.11 10.30 -15.47
N TRP A 109 -2.19 9.82 -14.63
CA TRP A 109 -1.52 10.69 -13.66
C TRP A 109 -0.56 11.69 -14.31
N GLU A 110 0.08 11.32 -15.42
CA GLU A 110 0.87 12.24 -16.24
C GLU A 110 -0.01 13.35 -16.84
N GLU A 111 -1.22 13.01 -17.30
CA GLU A 111 -2.20 13.99 -17.78
C GLU A 111 -2.73 14.90 -16.66
N VAL A 112 -3.08 14.35 -15.50
CA VAL A 112 -3.50 15.13 -14.32
C VAL A 112 -2.41 16.11 -13.89
N LYS A 113 -1.13 15.72 -13.92
CA LYS A 113 -0.02 16.64 -13.64
C LYS A 113 0.04 17.79 -14.63
N LYS A 114 -0.14 17.51 -15.93
CA LYS A 114 -0.17 18.54 -16.96
C LYS A 114 -1.31 19.54 -16.72
N LEU A 115 -2.53 19.04 -16.51
CA LEU A 115 -3.69 19.89 -16.24
C LEU A 115 -3.51 20.76 -15.00
N ARG A 116 -2.95 20.20 -13.91
CA ARG A 116 -2.64 20.97 -12.69
C ARG A 116 -1.57 22.04 -12.90
N SER A 117 -0.61 21.82 -13.80
CA SER A 117 0.37 22.87 -14.17
C SER A 117 -0.24 24.00 -14.99
N GLU A 118 -1.38 23.74 -15.64
CA GLU A 118 -2.20 24.73 -16.34
C GLU A 118 -3.28 25.34 -15.42
N ASP A 119 -3.14 25.18 -14.09
CA ASP A 119 -4.05 25.65 -13.04
C ASP A 119 -5.49 25.11 -13.14
N LYS A 120 -5.67 23.97 -13.84
CA LYS A 120 -6.96 23.27 -13.94
C LYS A 120 -7.12 22.28 -12.81
N TYR A 121 -8.34 22.22 -12.25
CA TYR A 121 -8.71 21.20 -11.27
C TYR A 121 -8.80 19.82 -11.95
N ALA A 122 -7.95 18.89 -11.53
CA ALA A 122 -7.94 17.51 -12.01
C ALA A 122 -7.62 16.53 -10.87
N ILE A 123 -8.36 15.42 -10.81
CA ILE A 123 -8.21 14.34 -9.83
C ILE A 123 -8.24 12.98 -10.55
N LEU A 124 -7.63 11.98 -9.93
CA LEU A 124 -7.51 10.61 -10.42
C LEU A 124 -8.25 9.64 -9.50
#